data_AF-A0A535HG04-F1
#
_entry.id   AF-A0A535HG04-F1
#
_cell.length_a   1.000
_cell.length_b   1.000
_cell.length_c   1.000
_cell.angle_alpha   90.00
_cell.angle_beta   90.00
_cell.angle_gamma   90.00
#
_symmetry.space_group_name_H-M   'P 1'
#
loop_
_entity.id
_entity.type
_entity.pdbx_description
1 polymer ?
#
loop_
_entity_poly.entity_id
_entity_poly.type
_entity_poly.pdbx_seq_one_letter_code
_entity_poly.pdbx_strand_id
1 'polypeptide(L)' 'MKPLSAELAARAWEFAQGLDLAEYGRLQDEVRRTWPATAKLNGLDFDRAFLAFIAERWLDKAA' A
#
# COMPACT_ATOMS: atom_id res chain seq x y z
N MET A 1 1.78 -12.11 4.64
CA MET A 1 2.17 -11.29 3.49
C MET A 1 3.43 -11.88 2.89
N LYS A 2 3.44 -12.14 1.58
CA LYS A 2 4.70 -12.40 0.88
C LYS A 2 5.52 -11.09 0.88
N PRO A 3 6.85 -11.14 1.02
CA PRO A 3 7.66 -9.94 0.93
C PRO A 3 7.53 -9.33 -0.47
N LEU A 4 7.37 -8.01 -0.52
CA LEU A 4 7.29 -7.25 -1.78
C LEU A 4 8.66 -7.27 -2.48
N SER A 5 8.70 -7.61 -3.77
CA SER A 5 9.92 -7.42 -4.56
C SER A 5 10.21 -5.91 -4.70
N ALA A 6 11.48 -5.55 -4.88
CA ALA A 6 11.88 -4.15 -5.01
C ALA A 6 11.19 -3.47 -6.21
N GLU A 7 11.02 -4.20 -7.32
CA GLU A 7 10.32 -3.70 -8.51
C GLU A 7 8.84 -3.43 -8.23
N LEU A 8 8.16 -4.36 -7.55
CA LEU A 8 6.75 -4.20 -7.24
C LEU A 8 6.52 -3.07 -6.21
N ALA A 9 7.46 -2.90 -5.26
CA ALA A 9 7.46 -1.78 -4.34
C ALA A 9 7.62 -0.44 -5.06
N ALA A 10 8.53 -0.36 -6.04
CA ALA A 10 8.73 0.85 -6.84
C ALA A 10 7.46 1.22 -7.62
N ARG A 11 6.82 0.25 -8.28
CA ARG A 11 5.56 0.49 -9.02
C ARG A 11 4.40 0.88 -8.11
N ALA A 12 4.30 0.28 -6.93
CA ALA A 12 3.31 0.67 -5.93
C ALA A 12 3.56 2.10 -5.41
N TRP A 13 4.83 2.49 -5.28
CA TRP A 13 5.21 3.85 -4.88
C TRP A 13 4.91 4.88 -5.97
N GLU A 14 5.17 4.57 -7.24
CA GLU A 14 4.78 5.40 -8.37
C GLU A 14 3.26 5.61 -8.43
N PHE A 15 2.48 4.54 -8.22
CA PHE A 15 1.02 4.65 -8.13
C PHE A 15 0.61 5.58 -6.99
N ALA A 16 1.17 5.41 -5.79
CA ALA A 16 0.85 6.24 -4.64
C ALA A 16 1.17 7.72 -4.86
N GLN A 17 2.24 8.05 -5.59
CA GLN A 17 2.60 9.43 -5.93
C GLN A 17 1.62 10.10 -6.90
N GLY A 18 0.86 9.32 -7.67
CA GLY A 18 -0.17 9.84 -8.57
C GLY A 18 -1.50 10.15 -7.89
N LEU A 19 -1.67 9.77 -6.63
CA LEU A 19 -2.91 9.99 -5.87
C LEU A 19 -2.97 11.43 -5.34
N ASP A 20 -4.18 11.99 -5.33
CA ASP A 20 -4.42 13.20 -4.56
C ASP A 20 -4.43 12.92 -3.05
N LEU A 21 -4.39 13.97 -2.22
CA LEU A 21 -4.33 13.82 -0.77
C LEU A 21 -5.58 13.11 -0.19
N ALA A 22 -6.76 13.31 -0.77
CA ALA A 22 -8.00 12.72 -0.30
C ALA A 22 -8.10 11.24 -0.68
N GLU A 23 -7.66 10.87 -1.89
CA GLU A 23 -7.49 9.51 -2.35
C GLU A 23 -6.46 8.76 -1.52
N TYR A 24 -5.31 9.38 -1.27
CA TYR A 24 -4.26 8.82 -0.43
C TYR A 24 -4.77 8.54 0.99
N GLY A 25 -5.45 9.51 1.62
CA GLY A 25 -6.05 9.34 2.94
C GLY A 25 -7.12 8.23 2.99
N ARG A 26 -8.01 8.19 1.98
CA ARG A 26 -9.02 7.11 1.87
C ARG A 26 -8.37 5.74 1.74
N LEU A 27 -7.28 5.65 0.99
CA LEU A 27 -6.56 4.41 0.79
C LEU A 27 -5.85 3.96 2.07
N GLN A 28 -5.25 4.88 2.83
CA GLN A 28 -4.66 4.57 4.14
C GLN A 28 -5.71 4.01 5.11
N ASP A 29 -6.92 4.58 5.12
CA ASP A 29 -8.04 4.06 5.91
C ASP A 29 -8.46 2.66 5.43
N GLU A 30 -8.49 2.41 4.13
CA GLU A 30 -8.82 1.10 3.55
C GLU A 30 -7.80 0.04 3.97
N VAL A 31 -6.50 0.36 3.98
CA VAL A 31 -5.45 -0.53 4.48
C VAL A 31 -5.70 -0.89 5.94
N ARG A 32 -6.01 0.09 6.79
CA ARG A 32 -6.28 -0.13 8.22
C ARG A 32 -7.52 -0.98 8.47
N ARG A 33 -8.56 -0.80 7.66
CA ARG A 33 -9.79 -1.60 7.74
C ARG A 33 -9.59 -3.03 7.24
N THR A 34 -8.85 -3.19 6.15
CA THR A 34 -8.63 -4.51 5.53
C THR A 34 -7.64 -5.34 6.33
N TRP A 35 -6.58 -4.71 6.85
CA TRP A 35 -5.52 -5.36 7.62
C TRP A 35 -5.45 -4.78 9.03
N PRO A 36 -6.22 -5.32 9.99
CA PRO A 36 -6.27 -4.82 11.36
C PRO A 36 -4.91 -4.77 12.07
N ALA A 37 -3.96 -5.62 11.67
CA ALA A 37 -2.58 -5.60 12.18
C ALA A 37 -1.86 -4.27 11.90
N THR A 38 -2.30 -3.51 10.90
CA THR A 38 -1.72 -2.20 10.54
C THR A 38 -2.24 -1.05 11.40
N ALA A 39 -3.30 -1.27 12.20
CA ALA A 39 -3.97 -0.21 12.96
C ALA A 39 -3.04 0.54 13.92
N LYS A 40 -1.99 -0.12 14.43
CA LYS A 40 -0.98 0.48 15.33
C LYS A 40 0.33 0.82 14.63
N LEU A 41 0.47 0.52 13.34
CA LEU A 41 1.68 0.83 12.58
C LEU A 41 1.69 2.31 12.19
N ASN A 42 2.90 2.87 12.20
CA ASN A 42 3.19 4.25 11.82
C ASN A 42 4.54 4.31 11.09
N GLY A 43 4.75 5.38 10.31
CA GLY A 43 5.97 5.57 9.52
C GLY A 43 6.27 4.38 8.62
N LEU A 44 7.56 4.00 8.55
CA LEU A 44 8.06 3.02 7.60
C LEU A 44 7.33 1.66 7.63
N ASP A 45 6.90 1.20 8.80
CA ASP A 45 6.18 -0.08 8.91
C ASP A 45 4.77 0.00 8.33
N PHE A 46 4.09 1.14 8.48
CA PHE A 46 2.82 1.36 7.81
C PHE A 46 3.02 1.58 6.31
N ASP A 47 4.05 2.32 5.89
CA ASP A 47 4.35 2.57 4.48
C ASP A 47 4.60 1.26 3.72
N ARG A 48 5.32 0.31 4.34
CA ARG A 48 5.53 -1.04 3.78
C ARG A 48 4.21 -1.79 3.59
N ALA A 49 3.33 -1.75 4.59
CA ALA A 49 2.01 -2.37 4.48
C ALA A 49 1.14 -1.68 3.42
N PHE A 50 1.21 -0.36 3.35
CA PHE A 50 0.49 0.43 2.35
C PHE A 50 0.91 0.08 0.92
N LEU A 51 2.22 -0.01 0.67
CA LEU A 51 2.75 -0.41 -0.64
C LEU A 51 2.41 -1.85 -0.98
N ALA A 52 2.44 -2.76 0.00
CA ALA A 52 2.01 -4.13 -0.20
C ALA A 52 0.52 -4.22 -0.56
N PHE A 53 -0.32 -3.41 0.10
CA PHE A 53 -1.74 -3.35 -0.21
C PHE A 53 -1.99 -2.84 -1.64
N ILE A 54 -1.26 -1.81 -2.05
CA ILE A 54 -1.34 -1.28 -3.41
C ILE A 54 -0.95 -2.36 -4.44
N ALA A 55 0.17 -3.01 -4.19
CA ALA A 55 0.68 -4.06 -5.05
C ALA A 55 -0.30 -5.23 -5.20
N GLU A 56 -0.82 -5.77 -4.09
CA GLU A 56 -1.74 -6.91 -4.09
C GLU A 56 -3.06 -6.60 -4.84
N ARG A 57 -3.55 -5.36 -4.74
CA ARG A 57 -4.90 -5.02 -5.22
C ARG A 57 -4.93 -4.47 -6.65
N TRP A 58 -3.86 -3.77 -7.07
CA TRP A 58 -3.82 -3.10 -8.39
C TRP A 58 -2.74 -3.62 -9.33
N LEU A 59 -1.65 -4.21 -8.82
CA LEU A 59 -0.52 -4.59 -9.66
C LEU A 59 -0.41 -6.11 -9.87
N ASP A 60 -0.83 -6.92 -8.88
CA ASP A 60 -0.77 -8.39 -8.96
C ASP A 60 -1.87 -8.99 -9.88
N LYS A 61 -2.86 -8.19 -10.28
CA LYS A 61 -3.89 -8.59 -11.28
C LYS A 61 -3.45 -8.39 -12.73
N ALA A 62 -2.30 -7.78 -12.98
CA ALA A 62 -1.79 -7.49 -14.32
C ALA A 62 -0.74 -8.50 -14.81
N ALA A 63 -0.46 -9.56 -14.04
CA ALA A 63 0.48 -10.64 -14.34
C ALA A 63 -0.25 -11.98 -14.56
#